data_AF-A0A359KRG9-F1
#
_entry.id   AF-A0A359KRG9-F1
#
_cell.length_a   1.000
_cell.length_b   1.000
_cell.length_c   1.000
_cell.angle_alpha   90.00
_cell.angle_beta   90.00
_cell.angle_gamma   90.00
#
_symmetry.space_group_name_H-M   'P 1'
#
loop_
_entity.id
_entity.type
_entity.pdbx_description
1 polymer ?
#
loop_
_entity_poly.entity_id
_entity_poly.type
_entity_poly.pdbx_seq_one_letter_code
_entity_poly.pdbx_strand_id
1 'polypeptide(L)'
;KALHDEDALFAAEVTTAQGVPLVAGESIDWFAATVAFKGMLLEGLEVIFIVMTAGVASGHLGQAAMAALAAAVIVGASGIVLRRPLSRVPENTLKFGVGLLLTTFGTFWAGEGLGIHWFGGDLALLWLLAVYAALGLVAVRQLTRQQSLVTAQEAA
;
A
#
# COMPACT_ATOMS: atom_id res chain seq x y z
N LYS A 1 -7.17 -23.78 3.50
CA LYS A 1 -6.36 -23.57 2.28
C LYS A 1 -4.94 -23.23 2.71
N ALA A 2 -3.93 -23.91 2.19
CA ALA A 2 -2.52 -23.65 2.51
C ALA A 2 -2.18 -22.17 2.28
N LEU A 3 -1.12 -21.67 2.93
CA LEU A 3 -0.44 -20.43 2.54
C LEU A 3 -0.46 -20.38 1.00
N HIS A 4 -1.15 -19.40 0.40
CA HIS A 4 -1.06 -19.27 -1.05
C HIS A 4 0.42 -19.10 -1.34
N ASP A 5 0.98 -20.06 -2.07
CA ASP A 5 2.35 -20.02 -2.48
C ASP A 5 2.43 -18.95 -3.57
N GLU A 6 2.48 -17.70 -3.13
CA GLU A 6 2.51 -16.51 -3.99
C GLU A 6 3.71 -16.57 -4.92
N ASP A 7 4.80 -17.24 -4.53
CA ASP A 7 5.96 -17.50 -5.39
C ASP A 7 5.57 -18.41 -6.57
N ALA A 8 4.74 -19.43 -6.33
CA ALA A 8 4.22 -20.30 -7.38
C ALA A 8 3.17 -19.61 -8.26
N LEU A 9 2.31 -18.77 -7.69
CA LEU A 9 1.34 -17.94 -8.42
C LEU A 9 2.04 -16.89 -9.28
N PHE A 10 2.99 -16.15 -8.72
CA PHE A 10 3.84 -15.20 -9.44
C PHE A 10 4.63 -15.91 -10.55
N ALA A 11 5.22 -17.08 -10.28
CA ALA A 11 5.91 -17.85 -11.31
C ALA A 11 4.96 -18.31 -12.44
N ALA A 12 3.73 -18.69 -12.13
CA ALA A 12 2.72 -19.05 -13.11
C ALA A 12 2.25 -17.82 -13.93
N GLU A 13 2.04 -16.68 -13.28
CA GLU A 13 1.69 -15.40 -13.91
C GLU A 13 2.83 -14.93 -14.83
N VAL A 14 4.08 -15.03 -14.38
CA VAL A 14 5.29 -14.72 -15.16
C VAL A 14 5.43 -15.68 -16.34
N THR A 15 5.18 -16.97 -16.16
CA THR A 15 5.24 -17.95 -17.26
C THR A 15 4.13 -17.69 -18.30
N THR A 16 2.94 -17.29 -17.84
CA THR A 16 1.82 -16.89 -18.71
C THR A 16 2.13 -15.59 -19.44
N ALA A 17 2.74 -14.61 -18.77
CA ALA A 17 3.22 -13.36 -19.36
C ALA A 17 4.39 -13.57 -20.34
N GLN A 18 5.25 -14.56 -20.10
CA GLN A 18 6.32 -15.00 -21.02
C GLN A 18 5.80 -15.79 -22.22
N GLY A 19 4.61 -16.41 -22.09
CA GLY A 19 3.93 -17.14 -23.17
C GLY A 19 3.16 -16.24 -24.14
N VAL A 20 2.94 -14.97 -23.78
CA VAL A 20 2.58 -13.94 -24.76
C VAL A 20 3.83 -13.71 -25.60
N PRO A 21 3.81 -13.96 -26.93
CA PRO A 21 4.99 -13.80 -27.75
C PRO A 21 5.49 -12.37 -27.62
N LEU A 22 6.60 -12.20 -26.90
CA LEU A 22 7.43 -11.01 -26.96
C LEU A 22 7.86 -10.91 -28.41
N VAL A 23 7.19 -10.03 -29.17
CA VAL A 23 7.68 -9.64 -30.49
C VAL A 23 9.09 -9.14 -30.24
N ALA A 24 10.06 -9.93 -30.70
CA ALA A 24 11.48 -9.63 -30.56
C ALA A 24 11.74 -8.27 -31.24
N GLY A 25 11.82 -7.23 -30.41
CA GLY A 25 12.02 -5.84 -30.82
C GLY A 25 11.23 -4.88 -29.93
N GLU A 26 11.93 -4.16 -29.04
CA GLU A 26 11.57 -2.86 -28.44
C GLU A 26 10.09 -2.57 -28.07
N SER A 27 9.28 -3.59 -27.77
CA SER A 27 7.89 -3.36 -27.36
C SER A 27 7.87 -3.17 -25.86
N ILE A 28 7.68 -1.91 -25.46
CA ILE A 28 7.31 -1.53 -24.10
C ILE A 28 6.17 -2.45 -23.65
N ASP A 29 6.32 -3.08 -22.49
CA ASP A 29 5.22 -3.80 -21.83
C ASP A 29 4.13 -2.76 -21.48
N TRP A 30 3.19 -2.59 -22.40
CA TRP A 30 2.13 -1.59 -22.29
C TRP A 30 1.22 -1.86 -21.07
N PHE A 31 1.14 -3.11 -20.62
CA PHE A 31 0.39 -3.46 -19.41
C PHE A 31 1.13 -2.94 -18.18
N ALA A 32 2.40 -3.30 -18.02
CA ALA A 32 3.22 -2.80 -16.91
C ALA A 32 3.35 -1.27 -16.95
N ALA A 33 3.50 -0.68 -18.14
CA ALA A 33 3.56 0.77 -18.33
C ALA A 33 2.26 1.45 -17.91
N THR A 34 1.09 0.89 -18.24
CA THR A 34 -0.22 1.45 -17.84
C THR A 34 -0.42 1.35 -16.33
N VAL A 35 -0.06 0.22 -15.71
CA VAL A 35 -0.17 0.02 -14.26
C VAL A 35 0.75 0.99 -13.52
N ALA A 36 2.02 1.09 -13.94
CA ALA A 36 2.98 2.02 -13.36
C ALA A 36 2.56 3.48 -13.57
N PHE A 37 2.05 3.83 -14.74
CA PHE A 37 1.56 5.18 -15.04
C PHE A 37 0.38 5.57 -14.15
N LYS A 38 -0.62 4.69 -13.99
CA LYS A 38 -1.77 4.95 -13.12
C LYS A 38 -1.35 5.16 -11.66
N GLY A 39 -0.45 4.30 -11.16
CA GLY A 39 0.11 4.45 -9.83
C GLY A 39 0.84 5.78 -9.69
N MET A 40 1.84 6.03 -10.54
CA MET A 40 2.65 7.25 -10.45
C MET A 40 1.85 8.54 -10.65
N LEU A 41 0.83 8.53 -11.52
CA LEU A 41 -0.06 9.67 -11.72
C LEU A 41 -0.89 9.98 -10.48
N LEU A 42 -1.49 8.96 -9.83
CA LEU A 42 -2.30 9.17 -8.64
C LEU A 42 -1.45 9.63 -7.46
N GLU A 43 -0.33 8.97 -7.20
CA GLU A 43 0.61 9.34 -6.13
C GLU A 43 1.21 10.73 -6.37
N GLY A 44 1.59 11.04 -7.61
CA GLY A 44 2.13 12.36 -7.97
C GLY A 44 1.10 13.48 -7.85
N LEU A 45 -0.16 13.22 -8.23
CA LEU A 45 -1.27 14.17 -8.06
C LEU A 45 -1.51 14.48 -6.58
N GLU A 46 -1.46 13.47 -5.71
CA GLU A 46 -1.62 13.64 -4.27
C GLU A 46 -0.54 14.56 -3.69
N VAL A 47 0.73 14.36 -4.08
CA VAL A 47 1.82 15.27 -3.68
C VAL A 47 1.55 16.70 -4.13
N ILE A 48 1.05 16.91 -5.35
CA ILE A 48 0.67 18.24 -5.84
C ILE A 48 -0.41 18.86 -4.95
N PHE A 49 -1.45 18.10 -4.60
CA PHE A 49 -2.52 18.62 -3.72
C PHE A 49 -2.01 18.97 -2.33
N ILE A 50 -1.12 18.17 -1.74
CA ILE A 50 -0.53 18.46 -0.43
C ILE A 50 0.31 19.74 -0.50
N VAL A 51 1.20 19.84 -1.49
CA VAL A 51 2.11 20.99 -1.65
C VAL A 51 1.36 22.26 -1.95
N MET A 52 0.34 22.21 -2.82
CA MET A 52 -0.49 23.36 -3.12
C MET A 52 -1.29 23.80 -1.89
N THR A 53 -1.95 22.86 -1.22
CA THR A 53 -2.75 23.17 -0.02
C THR A 53 -1.87 23.77 1.09
N ALA A 54 -0.77 23.09 1.45
CA ALA A 54 0.13 23.55 2.51
C ALA A 54 0.89 24.83 2.12
N GLY A 55 1.34 24.93 0.87
CA GLY A 55 2.08 26.08 0.34
C GLY A 55 1.22 27.34 0.23
N VAL A 56 -0.03 27.23 -0.21
CA VAL A 56 -0.99 28.34 -0.23
C VAL A 56 -1.37 28.73 1.20
N ALA A 57 -1.70 27.75 2.06
CA ALA A 57 -2.11 28.02 3.44
C ALA A 57 -1.02 28.72 4.27
N SER A 58 0.25 28.40 4.02
CA SER A 58 1.40 29.02 4.69
C SER A 58 1.90 30.30 4.02
N GLY A 59 1.40 30.66 2.83
CA GLY A 59 1.91 31.78 2.04
C GLY A 59 3.31 31.57 1.43
N HIS A 60 3.87 30.35 1.54
CA HIS A 60 5.25 30.04 1.16
C HIS A 60 5.34 28.88 0.15
N LEU A 61 4.64 29.03 -0.98
CA LEU A 61 4.63 28.06 -2.08
C LEU A 61 6.03 27.62 -2.56
N GLY A 62 6.97 28.56 -2.68
CA GLY A 62 8.34 28.24 -3.09
C GLY A 62 9.07 27.31 -2.12
N GLN A 63 8.86 27.50 -0.82
CA GLN A 63 9.45 26.63 0.21
C GLN A 63 8.78 25.25 0.23
N ALA A 64 7.46 25.20 0.08
CA ALA A 64 6.72 23.95 -0.03
C ALA A 64 7.16 23.12 -1.25
N ALA A 65 7.38 23.76 -2.40
CA ALA A 65 7.89 23.09 -3.60
C ALA A 65 9.32 22.55 -3.40
N MET A 66 10.20 23.32 -2.75
CA MET A 66 11.56 22.86 -2.40
C MET A 66 11.54 21.68 -1.42
N ALA A 67 10.65 21.70 -0.44
CA ALA A 67 10.45 20.58 0.49
C ALA A 67 9.95 19.34 -0.24
N ALA A 68 9.03 19.49 -1.20
CA ALA A 68 8.54 18.39 -2.02
C ALA A 68 9.64 17.75 -2.87
N LEU A 69 10.49 18.58 -3.50
CA LEU A 69 11.65 18.09 -4.25
C LEU A 69 12.63 17.35 -3.35
N ALA A 70 12.93 17.90 -2.17
CA ALA A 70 13.80 17.24 -1.19
C ALA A 70 13.21 15.89 -0.74
N ALA A 71 11.91 15.85 -0.44
CA ALA A 71 11.21 14.62 -0.08
C ALA A 71 11.26 13.59 -1.23
N ALA A 72 11.03 14.00 -2.47
CA ALA A 72 11.12 13.11 -3.63
C ALA A 72 12.51 12.48 -3.78
N VAL A 73 13.58 13.26 -3.60
CA VAL A 73 14.97 12.76 -3.64
C VAL A 73 15.23 11.80 -2.49
N ILE A 74 14.83 12.15 -1.26
CA ILE A 74 15.05 11.32 -0.07
C ILE A 74 14.30 10.00 -0.18
N VAL A 75 13.02 10.03 -0.56
CA VAL A 75 12.17 8.84 -0.73
C VAL A 75 12.68 8.00 -1.89
N GLY A 76 13.05 8.60 -3.02
CA GLY A 76 13.63 7.90 -4.16
C GLY A 76 14.94 7.19 -3.80
N ALA A 77 15.86 7.88 -3.12
CA ALA A 77 17.11 7.29 -2.63
C ALA A 77 16.83 6.16 -1.62
N SER A 78 15.89 6.37 -0.70
CA SER A 78 15.47 5.35 0.27
C SER A 78 14.90 4.12 -0.44
N GLY A 79 14.07 4.29 -1.46
CA GLY A 79 13.55 3.20 -2.29
C GLY A 79 14.67 2.41 -2.97
N ILE A 80 15.67 3.09 -3.53
CA ILE A 80 16.85 2.46 -4.15
C ILE A 80 17.61 1.59 -3.14
N VAL A 81 17.79 2.08 -1.91
CA VAL A 81 18.50 1.38 -0.83
C VAL A 81 17.66 0.23 -0.26
N LEU A 82 16.37 0.47 -0.04
CA LEU A 82 15.45 -0.44 0.65
C LEU A 82 14.79 -1.46 -0.29
N ARG A 83 14.97 -1.38 -1.61
CA ARG A 83 14.36 -2.34 -2.55
C ARG A 83 14.70 -3.81 -2.24
N ARG A 84 15.94 -4.09 -1.83
CA ARG A 84 16.42 -5.44 -1.52
C ARG A 84 15.86 -6.01 -0.22
N PRO A 85 15.83 -5.27 0.92
CA PRO A 85 15.18 -5.78 2.12
C PRO A 85 13.65 -5.88 1.95
N LEU A 86 13.01 -4.93 1.25
CA LEU A 86 11.57 -4.96 1.04
C LEU A 86 11.12 -6.12 0.15
N SER A 87 11.92 -6.53 -0.83
CA SER A 87 11.63 -7.71 -1.66
C SER A 87 11.70 -9.04 -0.90
N ARG A 88 12.13 -9.03 0.37
CA ARG A 88 12.15 -10.23 1.23
C ARG A 88 10.96 -10.30 2.18
N VAL A 89 10.15 -9.25 2.25
CA VAL A 89 8.96 -9.22 3.11
C VAL A 89 7.83 -9.96 2.38
N PRO A 90 7.15 -10.92 3.04
CA PRO A 90 6.02 -11.60 2.42
C PRO A 90 4.94 -10.59 2.00
N GLU A 91 4.48 -10.67 0.75
CA GLU A 91 3.54 -9.70 0.17
C GLU A 91 2.25 -9.54 0.99
N ASN A 92 1.71 -10.63 1.50
CA ASN A 92 0.53 -10.60 2.36
C ASN A 92 0.76 -9.79 3.66
N THR A 93 1.97 -9.87 4.23
CA THR A 93 2.32 -9.07 5.41
C THR A 93 2.43 -7.60 5.05
N LEU A 94 2.98 -7.28 3.87
CA LEU A 94 3.08 -5.92 3.38
C LEU A 94 1.69 -5.34 3.11
N LYS A 95 0.82 -6.05 2.40
CA LYS A 95 -0.58 -5.64 2.15
C LYS A 95 -1.34 -5.41 3.44
N PHE A 96 -1.23 -6.33 4.40
CA PHE A 96 -1.91 -6.20 5.69
C PHE A 96 -1.38 -5.02 6.51
N GLY A 97 -0.06 -4.90 6.63
CA GLY A 97 0.58 -3.80 7.37
C GLY A 97 0.30 -2.43 6.75
N VAL A 98 0.47 -2.29 5.44
CA VAL A 98 0.17 -1.05 4.71
C VAL A 98 -1.31 -0.71 4.82
N GLY A 99 -2.20 -1.69 4.63
CA GLY A 99 -3.65 -1.50 4.79
C GLY A 99 -4.03 -1.01 6.19
N LEU A 100 -3.43 -1.56 7.25
CA LEU A 100 -3.63 -1.09 8.62
C LEU A 100 -3.18 0.35 8.82
N LEU A 101 -1.98 0.69 8.32
CA LEU A 101 -1.45 2.05 8.43
C LEU A 101 -2.33 3.06 7.68
N LEU A 102 -2.69 2.77 6.43
CA LEU A 102 -3.55 3.63 5.62
C LEU A 102 -4.93 3.82 6.26
N THR A 103 -5.53 2.76 6.80
CA THR A 103 -6.84 2.86 7.48
C THR A 103 -6.73 3.68 8.77
N THR A 104 -5.66 3.47 9.54
CA THR A 104 -5.42 4.19 10.81
C THR A 104 -5.23 5.68 10.55
N PHE A 105 -4.28 6.04 9.69
CA PHE A 105 -4.00 7.44 9.37
C PHE A 105 -5.20 8.07 8.66
N GLY A 106 -5.78 7.41 7.65
CA GLY A 106 -6.95 7.91 6.94
C GLY A 106 -8.11 8.23 7.88
N THR A 107 -8.40 7.34 8.84
CA THR A 107 -9.44 7.58 9.84
C THR A 107 -9.10 8.74 10.76
N PHE A 108 -7.87 8.78 11.30
CA PHE A 108 -7.41 9.83 12.19
C PHE A 108 -7.53 11.22 11.55
N TRP A 109 -6.99 11.39 10.35
CA TRP A 109 -6.99 12.65 9.63
C TRP A 109 -8.38 13.03 9.12
N ALA A 110 -9.19 12.07 8.69
CA ALA A 110 -10.60 12.33 8.35
C ALA A 110 -11.38 12.85 9.56
N GLY A 111 -11.15 12.28 10.75
CA GLY A 111 -11.76 12.76 11.98
C GLY A 111 -11.33 14.18 12.33
N GLU A 112 -10.03 14.46 12.35
CA GLU A 112 -9.49 15.81 12.60
C GLU A 112 -10.02 16.83 11.58
N GLY A 113 -10.07 16.46 10.29
CA GLY A 113 -10.61 17.30 9.23
C GLY A 113 -12.11 17.61 9.38
N LEU A 114 -12.86 16.74 10.08
CA LEU A 114 -14.26 16.96 10.45
C LEU A 114 -14.44 17.68 11.80
N GLY A 115 -13.34 18.06 12.47
CA GLY A 115 -13.37 18.70 13.79
C GLY A 115 -13.58 17.73 14.96
N ILE A 116 -13.35 16.43 14.76
CA ILE A 116 -13.43 15.42 15.82
C ILE A 116 -12.14 15.47 16.62
N HIS A 117 -12.26 15.78 17.91
CA HIS A 117 -11.14 15.69 18.84
C HIS A 117 -10.94 14.24 19.29
N TRP A 118 -9.78 13.67 18.96
CA TRP A 118 -9.47 12.31 19.35
C TRP A 118 -9.15 12.17 20.84
N PHE A 119 -9.66 11.11 21.46
CA PHE A 119 -9.30 10.76 22.83
C PHE A 119 -7.81 10.39 22.91
N GLY A 120 -7.04 11.20 23.66
CA GLY A 120 -5.59 11.08 23.75
C GLY A 120 -4.81 11.86 22.68
N GLY A 121 -5.48 12.67 21.84
CA GLY A 121 -4.84 13.41 20.76
C GLY A 121 -4.11 12.46 19.81
N ASP A 122 -2.82 12.72 19.56
CA ASP A 122 -1.98 11.91 18.68
C ASP A 122 -1.81 10.45 19.13
N LEU A 123 -2.00 10.15 20.42
CA LEU A 123 -2.02 8.76 20.92
C LEU A 123 -3.15 7.95 20.29
N ALA A 124 -4.13 8.61 19.67
CA ALA A 124 -5.18 7.94 18.94
C ALA A 124 -4.71 7.11 17.77
N LEU A 125 -3.60 7.48 17.14
CA LEU A 125 -2.99 6.65 16.11
C LEU A 125 -2.60 5.27 16.64
N LEU A 126 -2.09 5.19 17.87
CA LEU A 126 -1.66 3.92 18.47
C LEU A 126 -2.84 3.02 18.82
N TRP A 127 -3.89 3.57 19.45
CA TRP A 127 -5.04 2.76 19.82
C TRP A 127 -5.91 2.44 18.61
N LEU A 128 -6.06 3.33 17.63
CA LEU A 128 -6.74 3.02 16.35
C LEU A 128 -6.02 1.89 15.63
N LEU A 129 -4.69 1.95 15.52
CA LEU A 129 -3.89 0.89 14.94
C LEU A 129 -4.10 -0.43 15.68
N ALA A 130 -4.09 -0.41 17.02
CA ALA A 130 -4.32 -1.61 17.83
C ALA A 130 -5.72 -2.20 17.60
N VAL A 131 -6.76 -1.35 17.52
CA VAL A 131 -8.14 -1.76 17.24
C VAL A 131 -8.25 -2.38 15.85
N TYR A 132 -7.75 -1.71 14.81
CA TYR A 132 -7.79 -2.24 13.45
C TYR A 132 -6.97 -3.52 13.31
N ALA A 133 -5.81 -3.61 13.96
CA ALA A 133 -5.01 -4.82 13.99
C ALA A 133 -5.76 -5.97 14.66
N ALA A 134 -6.39 -5.72 15.82
CA ALA A 134 -7.19 -6.72 16.52
C ALA A 134 -8.37 -7.20 15.65
N LEU A 135 -9.13 -6.28 15.06
CA LEU A 135 -10.25 -6.60 14.17
C LEU A 135 -9.79 -7.39 12.93
N GLY A 136 -8.70 -6.95 12.29
CA GLY A 136 -8.10 -7.64 11.15
C GLY A 136 -7.67 -9.06 11.50
N LEU A 137 -6.97 -9.25 12.62
CA LEU A 137 -6.55 -10.57 13.10
C LEU A 137 -7.74 -11.48 13.45
N VAL A 138 -8.80 -10.93 14.05
CA VAL A 138 -10.03 -11.66 14.33
C VAL A 138 -10.70 -12.09 13.03
N ALA A 139 -10.85 -11.19 12.06
CA ALA A 139 -11.43 -11.49 10.75
C ALA A 139 -10.64 -12.58 10.02
N VAL A 140 -9.30 -12.47 9.97
CA VAL A 140 -8.42 -13.48 9.39
C VAL A 140 -8.64 -14.83 10.09
N ARG A 141 -8.62 -14.87 11.42
CA ARG A 141 -8.83 -16.12 12.18
C ARG A 141 -10.20 -16.75 11.92
N GLN A 142 -11.26 -15.94 11.84
CA GLN A 142 -12.61 -16.43 11.56
C GLN A 142 -12.72 -17.02 10.15
N LEU A 143 -12.19 -16.32 9.14
CA LEU A 143 -12.20 -16.77 7.75
C LEU A 143 -11.38 -18.05 7.56
N THR A 144 -10.20 -18.15 8.19
CA THR A 144 -9.40 -19.38 8.14
C THR A 144 -10.12 -20.55 8.80
N ARG A 145 -10.81 -20.32 9.93
CA ARG A 145 -11.64 -21.34 10.60
C ARG A 145 -12.79 -21.81 9.72
N GLN A 146 -13.54 -20.89 9.11
CA GLN A 146 -14.67 -21.25 8.24
C GLN A 146 -14.20 -22.07 7.02
N GLN A 147 -13.08 -21.70 6.40
CA GLN A 147 -12.52 -22.48 5.29
C GLN A 147 -12.14 -23.90 5.71
N SER A 148 -11.56 -24.09 6.90
CA SER A 148 -11.20 -25.43 7.38
C SER A 148 -12.42 -26.34 7.59
N LEU A 149 -13.56 -25.77 8.01
CA LEU A 149 -14.80 -26.51 8.22
C LEU A 149 -15.45 -26.92 6.89
N VAL A 150 -15.48 -26.01 5.91
CA VAL A 150 -16.03 -26.30 4.57
C VAL A 150 -15.22 -27.39 3.87
N THR A 151 -13.88 -27.30 3.88
CA THR A 151 -13.03 -28.33 3.24
C THR A 151 -13.14 -29.69 3.93
N ALA A 152 -13.32 -29.74 5.25
CA ALA A 152 -13.55 -31.00 5.96
C ALA A 152 -14.89 -31.65 5.62
N GLN A 153 -15.90 -30.84 5.28
CA GLN A 153 -17.23 -31.30 4.90
C GLN A 153 -17.31 -31.76 3.44
N GLU A 154 -16.47 -31.21 2.54
CA GLU A 154 -16.33 -31.67 1.16
C GLU A 154 -15.52 -32.98 1.03
N ALA A 155 -14.69 -33.29 2.03
CA ALA A 155 -13.83 -34.48 2.05
C ALA A 155 -14.46 -35.70 2.75
N ALA A 156 -15.64 -35.53 3.37
CA ALA A 156 -16.40 -36.56 4.08
C ALA A 156 -17.58 -37.06 3.24
#